data_AF-A0A7L9WUU0-F1
#
_entry.id   AF-A0A7L9WUU0-F1
#
_cell.length_a   1.000
_cell.length_b   1.000
_cell.length_c   1.000
_cell.angle_alpha   90.00
_cell.angle_beta   90.00
_cell.angle_gamma   90.00
#
_symmetry.space_group_name_H-M   'P 1'
#
loop_
_entity.id
_entity.type
_entity.pdbx_description
1 polymer ?
#
loop_
_entity_poly.entity_id
_entity_poly.type
_entity_poly.pdbx_seq_one_letter_code
_entity_poly.pdbx_strand_id
1 'polypeptide(L)'
;MRFAHKTPCVSLFHNKEWSAGKSATQSGPAGNPAASRQIGDTVTARQSSRPLWGLISTFAAFLVVLFLSTAAQAAPYAAIVMDARTGEVLHATNADTRLHPASLTKMLTLYIAFEAIRKGEVSLDTEIRVSRNASQEPPSKLGLREGQKIKLRYLIRAAAIKSANDAATAIGDYLGGSEPAFAARMDRTAKALGMTSSTFKNANGLTRDGHLSTARDMATLGRHLLFDYPEYYNLFGRKQTSIPGHTLYNTNRKFLSAYKGADGIKTGYTNAAGFNLVASAVRGDKRIIAAVFGGRSTAWRNQRMAELLDMGFDRAPRNAPRQAPAAPKYAPQDPLLMAGKTVNRVISVTKSLRPKARPGQPEPVLVAQAATPTQELISQGDQDPDEGEVLLAAADTDQIAQQIAELVASKSYDPVPAPEAIEVAAAVVEQPKYARLNPMARPKDLLKQFTPAVPATTPVAPAPAIVAEAKPAVAKAPAAKAAPVVVTRMSASAEALWGVNIGRYNTKGIAERILLTTALSEIETLEGAERKVLQKPTGWEANFVGLTRDAADRTCQRLTARNMTCFMVGPGT
;
A
#
# COMPACT_ATOMS: atom_id res chain seq x y z
N MET A 1 22.12 67.55 -5.90
CA MET A 1 21.22 68.50 -5.20
C MET A 1 20.24 67.69 -4.31
N ARG A 2 19.43 68.33 -3.47
CA ARG A 2 18.55 67.72 -2.44
C ARG A 2 17.08 68.20 -2.60
N PHE A 3 16.20 67.75 -1.69
CA PHE A 3 14.79 68.12 -1.47
C PHE A 3 13.78 67.46 -2.45
N ALA A 4 12.67 66.81 -2.09
CA ALA A 4 11.89 66.58 -0.85
C ALA A 4 10.78 67.61 -0.48
N HIS A 5 9.65 67.09 0.06
CA HIS A 5 8.42 67.76 0.53
C HIS A 5 7.47 68.30 -0.58
N LYS A 6 6.14 68.46 -0.40
CA LYS A 6 5.19 68.14 0.71
C LYS A 6 3.71 68.04 0.20
N THR A 7 2.82 67.44 0.99
CA THR A 7 1.34 67.45 0.86
C THR A 7 0.72 68.77 1.37
N PRO A 8 -0.59 69.10 1.11
CA PRO A 8 -1.66 68.73 2.07
C PRO A 8 -3.13 68.58 1.55
N CYS A 9 -3.94 67.87 2.37
CA CYS A 9 -5.37 68.02 2.73
C CYS A 9 -6.51 68.37 1.72
N VAL A 10 -7.66 67.67 1.89
CA VAL A 10 -8.93 68.22 2.47
C VAL A 10 -9.76 67.06 3.09
N SER A 11 -10.71 67.40 3.97
CA SER A 11 -11.43 66.55 4.96
C SER A 11 -12.64 65.73 4.43
N LEU A 12 -13.41 64.94 5.22
CA LEU A 12 -14.33 65.32 6.32
C LEU A 12 -14.59 64.19 7.37
N PHE A 13 -14.65 64.57 8.68
CA PHE A 13 -15.58 64.17 9.79
C PHE A 13 -15.98 62.68 10.04
N HIS A 14 -16.20 62.16 11.27
CA HIS A 14 -15.95 62.53 12.70
C HIS A 14 -16.09 61.20 13.53
N ASN A 15 -15.25 60.80 14.50
CA ASN A 15 -15.11 61.24 15.91
C ASN A 15 -16.40 61.16 16.79
N LYS A 16 -16.40 60.64 18.03
CA LYS A 16 -15.37 59.92 18.84
C LYS A 16 -16.00 59.21 20.09
N GLU A 17 -15.19 58.49 20.87
CA GLU A 17 -15.56 57.70 22.08
C GLU A 17 -15.41 58.45 23.44
N TRP A 18 -15.62 57.71 24.55
CA TRP A 18 -15.09 57.93 25.94
C TRP A 18 -15.78 59.01 26.83
N SER A 19 -15.72 59.00 28.18
CA SER A 19 -15.26 58.02 29.20
C SER A 19 -15.70 58.44 30.64
N ALA A 20 -15.86 57.49 31.57
CA ALA A 20 -15.94 57.64 33.05
C ALA A 20 -17.10 58.52 33.64
N GLY A 21 -17.43 58.48 34.94
CA GLY A 21 -17.10 57.51 36.01
C GLY A 21 -17.42 57.99 37.45
N LYS A 22 -17.85 57.06 38.32
CA LYS A 22 -17.96 57.12 39.81
C LYS A 22 -19.01 58.04 40.51
N SER A 23 -19.89 57.34 41.26
CA SER A 23 -20.13 57.45 42.73
C SER A 23 -21.32 58.21 43.36
N ALA A 24 -21.82 57.59 44.45
CA ALA A 24 -22.44 58.13 45.67
C ALA A 24 -23.97 58.29 45.80
N THR A 25 -24.42 58.20 47.08
CA THR A 25 -25.79 58.26 47.65
C THR A 25 -26.75 57.11 47.24
N GLN A 26 -27.43 56.33 48.10
CA GLN A 26 -28.04 56.43 49.46
C GLN A 26 -29.55 56.73 49.46
N SER A 27 -30.37 55.73 49.80
CA SER A 27 -31.50 55.76 50.78
C SER A 27 -32.47 54.57 50.58
N GLY A 28 -33.26 54.25 51.60
CA GLY A 28 -34.47 53.41 51.56
C GLY A 28 -35.57 54.13 52.38
N PRO A 29 -36.54 53.46 53.04
CA PRO A 29 -36.81 52.01 53.10
C PRO A 29 -38.34 51.67 53.06
N ALA A 30 -38.74 50.54 53.67
CA ALA A 30 -40.09 50.18 54.18
C ALA A 30 -41.16 49.63 53.20
N GLY A 31 -42.05 48.76 53.73
CA GLY A 31 -43.25 48.24 53.05
C GLY A 31 -43.53 46.73 53.24
N ASN A 32 -44.29 46.36 54.27
CA ASN A 32 -44.89 45.02 54.49
C ASN A 32 -46.16 45.24 55.35
N PRO A 33 -47.32 44.55 55.16
CA PRO A 33 -47.55 43.26 55.85
C PRO A 33 -48.60 42.30 55.18
N ALA A 34 -49.07 41.30 55.96
CA ALA A 34 -50.21 40.37 55.76
C ALA A 34 -49.96 39.17 54.80
N ALA A 35 -49.94 37.90 55.24
CA ALA A 35 -50.96 37.05 55.90
C ALA A 35 -51.98 36.45 54.90
N SER A 36 -52.42 35.18 54.95
CA SER A 36 -52.22 34.03 55.87
C SER A 36 -52.20 32.71 55.03
N ARG A 37 -52.03 31.46 55.51
CA ARG A 37 -52.57 30.74 56.70
C ARG A 37 -51.78 29.42 56.94
N GLN A 38 -52.13 28.68 57.99
CA GLN A 38 -51.66 27.31 58.32
C GLN A 38 -52.13 26.28 57.24
N ILE A 39 -51.69 25.02 57.15
CA ILE A 39 -51.40 23.97 58.16
C ILE A 39 -50.21 23.11 57.66
N GLY A 40 -49.44 22.50 58.58
CA GLY A 40 -48.39 21.53 58.26
C GLY A 40 -48.76 20.10 58.67
N ASP A 41 -48.07 19.11 58.12
CA ASP A 41 -48.15 17.73 58.61
C ASP A 41 -46.83 16.97 58.38
N THR A 42 -46.62 15.88 59.13
CA THR A 42 -45.34 15.15 59.17
C THR A 42 -45.22 14.06 58.10
N VAL A 43 -44.01 13.87 57.54
CA VAL A 43 -43.70 12.73 56.65
C VAL A 43 -42.41 12.04 57.11
N THR A 44 -42.47 10.72 57.19
CA THR A 44 -41.43 9.86 57.78
C THR A 44 -40.29 9.53 56.80
N ALA A 45 -39.09 9.29 57.36
CA ALA A 45 -37.92 8.92 56.59
C ALA A 45 -38.04 7.51 55.99
N ARG A 46 -37.87 7.39 54.67
CA ARG A 46 -37.91 6.12 53.94
C ARG A 46 -36.51 5.72 53.47
N GLN A 47 -35.92 4.69 54.09
CA GLN A 47 -34.65 4.11 53.64
C GLN A 47 -34.74 3.67 52.17
N SER A 48 -33.72 3.96 51.37
CA SER A 48 -33.68 3.57 49.95
C SER A 48 -32.58 2.54 49.68
N SER A 49 -32.99 1.32 49.35
CA SER A 49 -32.11 0.18 49.03
C SER A 49 -31.62 0.25 47.58
N ARG A 50 -30.55 1.02 47.32
CA ARG A 50 -29.98 1.19 45.96
C ARG A 50 -28.45 1.06 45.85
N PRO A 51 -27.88 -0.17 45.88
CA PRO A 51 -26.52 -0.42 45.41
C PRO A 51 -26.45 -1.15 44.05
N LEU A 52 -27.46 -1.96 43.69
CA LEU A 52 -27.30 -2.98 42.63
C LEU A 52 -27.36 -2.43 41.19
N TRP A 53 -28.25 -1.47 40.90
CA TRP A 53 -28.39 -0.91 39.55
C TRP A 53 -27.19 -0.07 39.09
N GLY A 54 -26.42 0.51 40.02
CA GLY A 54 -25.22 1.29 39.68
C GLY A 54 -24.14 0.43 39.03
N LEU A 55 -23.89 -0.76 39.59
CA LEU A 55 -22.89 -1.70 39.10
C LEU A 55 -23.23 -2.30 37.73
N ILE A 56 -24.53 -2.55 37.46
CA ILE A 56 -24.99 -3.03 36.15
C ILE A 56 -24.76 -1.95 35.08
N SER A 57 -25.05 -0.69 35.40
CA SER A 57 -24.88 0.44 34.48
C SER A 57 -23.40 0.69 34.13
N THR A 58 -22.49 0.65 35.12
CA THR A 58 -21.05 0.82 34.86
C THR A 58 -20.46 -0.36 34.08
N PHE A 59 -20.90 -1.60 34.34
CA PHE A 59 -20.46 -2.78 33.59
C PHE A 59 -20.95 -2.73 32.12
N ALA A 60 -22.18 -2.31 31.88
CA ALA A 60 -22.72 -2.09 30.54
C ALA A 60 -21.95 -1.00 29.78
N ALA A 61 -21.63 0.12 30.42
CA ALA A 61 -20.81 1.18 29.83
C ALA A 61 -19.39 0.69 29.48
N PHE A 62 -18.78 -0.13 30.34
CA PHE A 62 -17.46 -0.71 30.09
C PHE A 62 -17.46 -1.70 28.92
N LEU A 63 -18.52 -2.51 28.77
CA LEU A 63 -18.73 -3.37 27.61
C LEU A 63 -18.89 -2.58 26.31
N VAL A 64 -19.65 -1.47 26.31
CA VAL A 64 -19.78 -0.60 25.12
C VAL A 64 -18.43 0.00 24.72
N VAL A 65 -17.62 0.45 25.68
CA VAL A 65 -16.26 0.96 25.40
C VAL A 65 -15.35 -0.13 24.85
N LEU A 66 -15.44 -1.37 25.34
CA LEU A 66 -14.70 -2.51 24.78
C LEU A 66 -15.09 -2.81 23.32
N PHE A 67 -16.39 -2.77 22.99
CA PHE A 67 -16.87 -2.96 21.61
C PHE A 67 -16.56 -1.78 20.67
N LEU A 68 -16.21 -0.60 21.18
CA LEU A 68 -15.67 0.51 20.39
C LEU A 68 -14.17 0.39 20.09
N SER A 69 -13.52 -0.72 20.45
CA SER A 69 -12.16 -1.03 20.01
C SER A 69 -12.10 -1.10 18.49
N THR A 70 -11.53 -0.07 17.86
CA THR A 70 -11.43 0.03 16.40
C THR A 70 -10.55 -1.09 15.86
N ALA A 71 -11.18 -2.15 15.35
CA ALA A 71 -10.49 -3.17 14.58
C ALA A 71 -9.66 -2.50 13.48
N ALA A 72 -8.35 -2.78 13.44
CA ALA A 72 -7.45 -2.19 12.47
C ALA A 72 -7.83 -2.65 11.06
N GLN A 73 -8.69 -1.87 10.40
CA GLN A 73 -9.22 -2.20 9.08
C GLN A 73 -8.05 -2.24 8.09
N ALA A 74 -7.71 -3.45 7.65
CA ALA A 74 -6.88 -3.63 6.47
C ALA A 74 -7.54 -2.89 5.30
N ALA A 75 -6.74 -2.13 4.54
CA ALA A 75 -7.24 -1.36 3.40
C ALA A 75 -8.13 -2.25 2.52
N PRO A 76 -9.40 -1.89 2.25
CA PRO A 76 -10.35 -2.82 1.67
C PRO A 76 -9.86 -3.35 0.33
N TYR A 77 -9.98 -4.66 0.13
CA TYR A 77 -9.53 -5.31 -1.09
C TYR A 77 -10.29 -4.75 -2.30
N ALA A 78 -9.54 -4.31 -3.30
CA ALA A 78 -10.05 -3.90 -4.59
C ALA A 78 -9.19 -4.50 -5.70
N ALA A 79 -9.84 -4.91 -6.79
CA ALA A 79 -9.18 -5.44 -7.96
C ALA A 79 -9.95 -5.18 -9.25
N ILE A 80 -9.21 -5.16 -10.36
CA ILE A 80 -9.77 -5.10 -11.72
C ILE A 80 -8.90 -5.94 -12.66
N VAL A 81 -9.52 -6.51 -13.69
CA VAL A 81 -8.88 -7.21 -14.81
C VAL A 81 -9.39 -6.61 -16.11
N MET A 82 -8.48 -6.28 -17.01
CA MET A 82 -8.74 -5.56 -18.25
C MET A 82 -8.02 -6.25 -19.42
N ASP A 83 -8.70 -6.42 -20.56
CA ASP A 83 -8.01 -6.71 -21.82
C ASP A 83 -7.34 -5.41 -22.28
N ALA A 84 -6.02 -5.40 -22.37
CA ALA A 84 -5.28 -4.20 -22.75
C ALA A 84 -5.55 -3.76 -24.21
N ARG A 85 -5.98 -4.70 -25.07
CA ARG A 85 -6.23 -4.48 -26.51
C ARG A 85 -7.46 -3.59 -26.71
N THR A 86 -8.54 -3.84 -26.00
CA THR A 86 -9.81 -3.09 -26.10
C THR A 86 -9.98 -2.05 -24.99
N GLY A 87 -9.48 -2.33 -23.79
CA GLY A 87 -9.80 -1.61 -22.57
C GLY A 87 -11.02 -2.18 -21.83
N GLU A 88 -11.59 -3.28 -22.32
CA GLU A 88 -12.72 -3.99 -21.73
C GLU A 88 -12.37 -4.54 -20.35
N VAL A 89 -13.33 -4.48 -19.41
CA VAL A 89 -13.15 -4.93 -18.01
C VAL A 89 -13.74 -6.32 -17.84
N LEU A 90 -12.87 -7.33 -17.77
CA LEU A 90 -13.20 -8.75 -17.69
C LEU A 90 -13.60 -9.21 -16.28
N HIS A 91 -13.17 -8.45 -15.26
CA HIS A 91 -13.56 -8.61 -13.86
C HIS A 91 -13.33 -7.32 -13.07
N ALA A 92 -14.18 -7.04 -12.10
CA ALA A 92 -14.01 -5.97 -11.12
C ALA A 92 -14.52 -6.44 -9.73
N THR A 93 -13.80 -6.06 -8.68
CA THR A 93 -14.24 -6.15 -7.28
C THR A 93 -13.83 -4.84 -6.61
N ASN A 94 -14.78 -4.04 -6.10
CA ASN A 94 -14.50 -2.75 -5.45
C ASN A 94 -13.59 -1.81 -6.28
N ALA A 95 -13.63 -1.93 -7.62
CA ALA A 95 -12.58 -1.40 -8.50
C ALA A 95 -12.44 0.13 -8.46
N ASP A 96 -13.50 0.82 -8.04
CA ASP A 96 -13.64 2.27 -7.92
C ASP A 96 -13.50 2.79 -6.48
N THR A 97 -13.26 1.90 -5.50
CA THR A 97 -13.01 2.30 -4.11
C THR A 97 -11.72 3.11 -4.02
N ARG A 98 -11.81 4.31 -3.45
CA ARG A 98 -10.69 5.24 -3.29
C ARG A 98 -9.78 4.77 -2.17
N LEU A 99 -8.56 4.37 -2.52
CA LEU A 99 -7.57 3.75 -1.64
C LEU A 99 -6.20 4.41 -1.81
N HIS A 100 -5.33 4.30 -0.82
CA HIS A 100 -3.95 4.76 -0.97
C HIS A 100 -3.22 3.93 -2.04
N PRO A 101 -2.73 4.53 -3.15
CA PRO A 101 -2.03 3.80 -4.21
C PRO A 101 -0.64 3.30 -3.78
N ALA A 102 -0.08 3.84 -2.71
CA ALA A 102 1.32 3.71 -2.36
C ALA A 102 2.23 4.02 -3.59
N SER A 103 3.38 3.35 -3.71
CA SER A 103 4.32 3.48 -4.85
C SER A 103 3.77 3.08 -6.23
N LEU A 104 2.49 2.72 -6.40
CA LEU A 104 1.85 2.73 -7.72
C LEU A 104 1.84 4.14 -8.32
N THR A 105 1.75 5.18 -7.48
CA THR A 105 1.89 6.61 -7.83
C THR A 105 3.05 6.90 -8.78
N LYS A 106 4.18 6.19 -8.64
CA LYS A 106 5.36 6.36 -9.49
C LYS A 106 5.11 6.03 -10.97
N MET A 107 4.05 5.28 -11.31
CA MET A 107 3.61 5.09 -12.70
C MET A 107 3.24 6.42 -13.36
N LEU A 108 2.54 7.31 -12.63
CA LEU A 108 2.12 8.62 -13.16
C LEU A 108 3.30 9.60 -13.22
N THR A 109 4.16 9.58 -12.22
CA THR A 109 5.43 10.34 -12.21
C THR A 109 6.33 9.96 -13.40
N LEU A 110 6.40 8.67 -13.74
CA LEU A 110 7.12 8.19 -14.91
C LEU A 110 6.40 8.53 -16.22
N TYR A 111 5.07 8.43 -16.28
CA TYR A 111 4.27 8.87 -17.43
C TYR A 111 4.56 10.33 -17.79
N ILE A 112 4.53 11.22 -16.79
CA ILE A 112 4.82 12.66 -16.94
C ILE A 112 6.30 12.88 -17.35
N ALA A 113 7.24 12.09 -16.83
CA ALA A 113 8.64 12.17 -17.24
C ALA A 113 8.86 11.71 -18.69
N PHE A 114 8.17 10.67 -19.16
CA PHE A 114 8.22 10.22 -20.55
C PHE A 114 7.56 11.23 -21.49
N GLU A 115 6.47 11.87 -21.06
CA GLU A 115 5.83 12.96 -21.79
C GLU A 115 6.75 14.17 -21.93
N ALA A 116 7.39 14.60 -20.84
CA ALA A 116 8.34 15.71 -20.85
C ALA A 116 9.55 15.43 -21.77
N ILE A 117 10.02 14.17 -21.84
CA ILE A 117 11.05 13.76 -22.82
C ILE A 117 10.50 13.84 -24.25
N ARG A 118 9.29 13.36 -24.50
CA ARG A 118 8.66 13.37 -25.84
C ARG A 118 8.38 14.79 -26.35
N LYS A 119 7.97 15.70 -25.48
CA LYS A 119 7.74 17.12 -25.76
C LYS A 119 9.04 17.92 -25.91
N GLY A 120 10.19 17.34 -25.56
CA GLY A 120 11.49 18.03 -25.57
C GLY A 120 11.71 18.99 -24.40
N GLU A 121 10.83 18.99 -23.38
CA GLU A 121 11.02 19.73 -22.12
C GLU A 121 12.34 19.30 -21.43
N VAL A 122 12.67 18.01 -21.53
CA VAL A 122 13.88 17.40 -20.96
C VAL A 122 14.44 16.30 -21.87
N SER A 123 15.62 15.78 -21.54
CA SER A 123 16.24 14.64 -22.20
C SER A 123 16.64 13.57 -21.19
N LEU A 124 16.88 12.34 -21.67
CA LEU A 124 17.43 11.26 -20.84
C LEU A 124 18.79 11.59 -20.19
N ASP A 125 19.56 12.54 -20.75
CA ASP A 125 20.85 12.99 -20.21
C ASP A 125 20.78 14.28 -19.39
N THR A 126 19.61 14.92 -19.27
CA THR A 126 19.41 16.12 -18.46
C THR A 126 19.85 15.85 -17.02
N GLU A 127 20.79 16.67 -16.54
CA GLU A 127 21.27 16.61 -15.16
C GLU A 127 20.25 17.25 -14.22
N ILE A 128 19.61 16.42 -13.40
CA ILE A 128 18.72 16.89 -12.35
C ILE A 128 19.56 17.11 -11.08
N ARG A 129 19.48 18.33 -10.53
CA ARG A 129 20.03 18.67 -9.22
C ARG A 129 19.04 18.18 -8.16
N VAL A 130 19.48 17.28 -7.29
CA VAL A 130 18.68 16.70 -6.21
C VAL A 130 18.34 17.77 -5.18
N SER A 131 17.05 17.91 -4.88
CA SER A 131 16.54 18.86 -3.88
C SER A 131 16.80 18.37 -2.45
N ARG A 132 16.62 19.27 -1.47
CA ARG A 132 16.52 18.91 -0.05
C ARG A 132 15.45 17.84 0.17
N ASN A 133 14.24 18.09 -0.34
CA ASN A 133 13.07 17.24 -0.20
C ASN A 133 13.38 15.80 -0.65
N ALA A 134 13.85 15.64 -1.88
CA ALA A 134 14.22 14.36 -2.46
C ALA A 134 15.29 13.61 -1.65
N SER A 135 16.32 14.28 -1.12
CA SER A 135 17.36 13.63 -0.31
C SER A 135 16.83 13.08 1.03
N GLN A 136 15.86 13.77 1.62
CA GLN A 136 15.29 13.47 2.94
C GLN A 136 14.23 12.36 2.94
N GLU A 137 13.70 12.00 1.77
CA GLU A 137 12.72 10.91 1.60
C GLU A 137 13.11 9.61 2.35
N PRO A 138 12.16 8.89 2.97
CA PRO A 138 12.43 7.58 3.56
C PRO A 138 12.66 6.49 2.50
N PRO A 139 13.24 5.32 2.86
CA PRO A 139 13.37 4.17 1.95
C PRO A 139 12.01 3.61 1.45
N SER A 140 11.94 2.88 0.34
CA SER A 140 13.01 2.52 -0.59
C SER A 140 13.56 3.76 -1.30
N LYS A 141 14.89 3.89 -1.36
CA LYS A 141 15.57 5.05 -1.97
C LYS A 141 16.96 4.67 -2.51
N LEU A 142 17.57 5.50 -3.34
CA LEU A 142 18.97 5.33 -3.77
C LEU A 142 19.96 5.78 -2.68
N GLY A 143 19.62 6.84 -1.94
CA GLY A 143 20.55 7.55 -1.05
C GLY A 143 21.13 8.82 -1.70
N LEU A 144 20.36 9.49 -2.55
CA LEU A 144 20.76 10.73 -3.21
C LEU A 144 21.04 11.84 -2.17
N ARG A 145 22.10 12.63 -2.39
CA ARG A 145 22.51 13.74 -1.52
C ARG A 145 21.92 15.06 -2.02
N GLU A 146 21.57 15.97 -1.12
CA GLU A 146 21.15 17.33 -1.47
C GLU A 146 22.21 18.02 -2.35
N GLY A 147 21.78 18.67 -3.43
CA GLY A 147 22.66 19.35 -4.39
C GLY A 147 23.41 18.45 -5.37
N GLN A 148 23.40 17.12 -5.19
CA GLN A 148 23.99 16.16 -6.13
C GLN A 148 23.35 16.30 -7.52
N LYS A 149 24.15 16.20 -8.58
CA LYS A 149 23.64 16.05 -9.96
C LYS A 149 23.51 14.58 -10.34
N ILE A 150 22.44 14.23 -11.03
CA ILE A 150 22.22 12.88 -11.60
C ILE A 150 21.36 12.96 -12.86
N LYS A 151 21.72 12.18 -13.90
CA LYS A 151 21.00 12.16 -15.17
C LYS A 151 19.62 11.52 -15.03
N LEU A 152 18.60 12.12 -15.67
CA LEU A 152 17.21 11.65 -15.67
C LEU A 152 17.07 10.15 -16.00
N ARG A 153 17.86 9.61 -16.94
CA ARG A 153 17.90 8.16 -17.27
C ARG A 153 18.15 7.23 -16.07
N TYR A 154 18.84 7.68 -15.03
CA TYR A 154 19.12 6.89 -13.83
C TYR A 154 18.02 7.04 -12.77
N LEU A 155 17.43 8.24 -12.65
CA LEU A 155 16.27 8.49 -11.79
C LEU A 155 15.05 7.67 -12.26
N ILE A 156 14.78 7.67 -13.57
CA ILE A 156 13.74 6.85 -14.20
C ILE A 156 13.91 5.36 -13.86
N ARG A 157 15.13 4.83 -14.02
CA ARG A 157 15.46 3.44 -13.69
C ARG A 157 15.24 3.15 -12.21
N ALA A 158 15.63 4.05 -11.30
CA ALA A 158 15.46 3.87 -9.87
C ALA A 158 14.00 3.94 -9.40
N ALA A 159 13.20 4.86 -9.95
CA ALA A 159 11.77 4.97 -9.66
C ALA A 159 10.97 3.78 -10.21
N ALA A 160 11.29 3.29 -11.42
CA ALA A 160 10.64 2.12 -12.02
C ALA A 160 11.01 0.82 -11.30
N ILE A 161 12.32 0.52 -11.19
CA ILE A 161 12.86 -0.78 -10.77
C ILE A 161 12.91 -0.89 -9.23
N LYS A 162 13.74 -0.06 -8.57
CA LYS A 162 13.94 -0.10 -7.11
C LYS A 162 12.80 0.55 -6.32
N SER A 163 11.84 1.18 -7.02
CA SER A 163 10.74 1.95 -6.41
C SER A 163 11.22 3.13 -5.56
N ALA A 164 12.37 3.72 -5.92
CA ALA A 164 13.07 4.71 -5.11
C ALA A 164 12.27 6.02 -4.95
N ASN A 165 12.05 6.44 -3.70
CA ASN A 165 11.30 7.64 -3.32
C ASN A 165 12.07 8.91 -3.69
N ASP A 166 13.32 9.01 -3.24
CA ASP A 166 14.25 10.11 -3.59
C ASP A 166 14.33 10.35 -5.09
N ALA A 167 14.43 9.29 -5.88
CA ALA A 167 14.48 9.40 -7.33
C ALA A 167 13.18 9.91 -7.97
N ALA A 168 12.02 9.52 -7.42
CA ALA A 168 10.71 9.99 -7.89
C ALA A 168 10.43 11.44 -7.48
N THR A 169 10.80 11.83 -6.26
CA THR A 169 10.70 13.21 -5.78
C THR A 169 11.66 14.13 -6.53
N ALA A 170 12.89 13.70 -6.82
CA ALA A 170 13.82 14.47 -7.66
C ALA A 170 13.29 14.69 -9.10
N ILE A 171 12.57 13.72 -9.67
CA ILE A 171 11.86 13.91 -10.95
C ILE A 171 10.72 14.94 -10.79
N GLY A 172 9.91 14.81 -9.74
CA GLY A 172 8.76 15.68 -9.50
C GLY A 172 9.15 17.14 -9.24
N ASP A 173 10.08 17.37 -8.30
CA ASP A 173 10.60 18.70 -7.99
C ASP A 173 11.23 19.38 -9.21
N TYR A 174 11.85 18.62 -10.12
CA TYR A 174 12.42 19.18 -11.35
C TYR A 174 11.35 19.50 -12.41
N LEU A 175 10.37 18.61 -12.63
CA LEU A 175 9.34 18.75 -13.67
C LEU A 175 8.12 19.60 -13.25
N GLY A 176 8.02 19.98 -11.98
CA GLY A 176 7.00 20.90 -11.46
C GLY A 176 7.57 22.10 -10.69
N GLY A 177 8.88 22.18 -10.45
CA GLY A 177 9.52 23.21 -9.62
C GLY A 177 9.31 23.06 -8.10
N SER A 178 8.29 22.31 -7.67
CA SER A 178 8.02 21.97 -6.27
C SER A 178 7.04 20.79 -6.17
N GLU A 179 7.04 20.07 -5.04
CA GLU A 179 6.10 18.97 -4.76
C GLU A 179 4.62 19.35 -4.95
N PRO A 180 4.09 20.50 -4.46
CA PRO A 180 2.68 20.88 -4.67
C PRO A 180 2.35 21.19 -6.14
N ALA A 181 3.25 21.86 -6.87
CA ALA A 181 3.04 22.17 -8.28
C ALA A 181 3.14 20.91 -9.16
N PHE A 182 4.01 19.96 -8.82
CA PHE A 182 4.05 18.65 -9.47
C PHE A 182 2.82 17.81 -9.14
N ALA A 183 2.34 17.80 -7.89
CA ALA A 183 1.07 17.16 -7.52
C ALA A 183 -0.11 17.73 -8.33
N ALA A 184 -0.15 19.05 -8.53
CA ALA A 184 -1.15 19.68 -9.40
C ALA A 184 -0.98 19.28 -10.89
N ARG A 185 0.25 19.08 -11.39
CA ARG A 185 0.50 18.50 -12.74
C ARG A 185 -0.01 17.05 -12.80
N MET A 186 0.21 16.25 -11.76
CA MET A 186 -0.29 14.88 -11.65
C MET A 186 -1.82 14.80 -11.67
N ASP A 187 -2.53 15.63 -10.89
CA ASP A 187 -4.00 15.65 -10.90
C ASP A 187 -4.58 16.07 -12.27
N ARG A 188 -3.93 17.01 -12.98
CA ARG A 188 -4.33 17.40 -14.34
C ARG A 188 -4.07 16.28 -15.37
N THR A 189 -2.90 15.64 -15.33
CA THR A 189 -2.59 14.47 -16.18
C THR A 189 -3.56 13.32 -15.89
N ALA A 190 -3.81 12.99 -14.62
CA ALA A 190 -4.76 11.95 -14.24
C ALA A 190 -6.16 12.19 -14.83
N LYS A 191 -6.69 13.42 -14.69
CA LYS A 191 -7.97 13.79 -15.31
C LYS A 191 -7.95 13.69 -16.83
N ALA A 192 -6.84 14.08 -17.49
CA ALA A 192 -6.67 13.96 -18.95
C ALA A 192 -6.54 12.50 -19.45
N LEU A 193 -6.16 11.57 -18.57
CA LEU A 193 -6.14 10.10 -18.79
C LEU A 193 -7.45 9.41 -18.37
N GLY A 194 -8.49 10.16 -18.00
CA GLY A 194 -9.77 9.62 -17.53
C GLY A 194 -9.74 9.01 -16.11
N MET A 195 -8.66 9.20 -15.35
CA MET A 195 -8.52 8.74 -13.95
C MET A 195 -9.26 9.68 -12.97
N THR A 196 -10.57 9.81 -13.14
CA THR A 196 -11.39 10.83 -12.47
C THR A 196 -11.57 10.62 -10.97
N SER A 197 -11.24 9.44 -10.44
CA SER A 197 -11.35 9.12 -9.02
C SER A 197 -10.04 9.31 -8.24
N SER A 198 -8.95 9.71 -8.91
CA SER A 198 -7.62 9.87 -8.32
C SER A 198 -7.35 11.27 -7.80
N THR A 199 -6.44 11.37 -6.82
CA THR A 199 -5.90 12.62 -6.29
C THR A 199 -4.50 12.34 -5.72
N PHE A 200 -3.52 13.12 -6.16
CA PHE A 200 -2.11 12.95 -5.83
C PHE A 200 -1.60 14.12 -4.99
N LYS A 201 -0.73 13.84 -4.02
CA LYS A 201 -0.13 14.85 -3.11
C LYS A 201 1.39 14.87 -3.14
N ASN A 202 2.02 13.89 -3.78
CA ASN A 202 3.47 13.76 -3.93
C ASN A 202 3.84 12.88 -5.13
N ALA A 203 5.09 12.95 -5.58
CA ALA A 203 5.59 12.21 -6.74
C ALA A 203 5.91 10.72 -6.47
N ASN A 204 5.93 10.28 -5.21
CA ASN A 204 6.47 8.98 -4.83
C ASN A 204 5.42 7.99 -4.28
N GLY A 205 4.27 8.46 -3.84
CA GLY A 205 3.21 7.64 -3.25
C GLY A 205 3.43 7.27 -1.79
N LEU A 206 4.16 8.05 -1.01
CA LEU A 206 4.09 7.96 0.46
C LEU A 206 2.72 8.45 0.94
N THR A 207 2.20 7.84 2.00
CA THR A 207 0.86 8.16 2.53
C THR A 207 0.81 9.62 3.02
N ARG A 208 0.02 10.44 2.31
CA ARG A 208 -0.50 11.73 2.78
C ARG A 208 -2.03 11.65 2.76
N ASP A 209 -2.70 12.47 3.56
CA ASP A 209 -4.16 12.58 3.51
C ASP A 209 -4.63 13.08 2.12
N GLY A 210 -5.77 12.60 1.66
CA GLY A 210 -6.30 12.85 0.31
C GLY A 210 -5.43 12.33 -0.84
N HIS A 211 -4.34 11.58 -0.60
CA HIS A 211 -3.56 10.90 -1.65
C HIS A 211 -4.18 9.53 -1.95
N LEU A 212 -5.14 9.49 -2.87
CA LEU A 212 -6.00 8.34 -3.14
C LEU A 212 -6.12 8.06 -4.65
N SER A 213 -6.36 6.81 -5.01
CA SER A 213 -6.63 6.36 -6.38
C SER A 213 -7.48 5.08 -6.32
N THR A 214 -7.80 4.49 -7.46
CA THR A 214 -8.66 3.30 -7.56
C THR A 214 -7.94 2.19 -8.32
N ALA A 215 -8.44 0.95 -8.24
CA ALA A 215 -7.90 -0.14 -9.04
C ALA A 215 -8.14 0.11 -10.55
N ARG A 216 -9.30 0.68 -10.91
CA ARG A 216 -9.63 1.09 -12.29
C ARG A 216 -8.65 2.13 -12.82
N ASP A 217 -8.46 3.23 -12.10
CA ASP A 217 -7.58 4.34 -12.52
C ASP A 217 -6.14 3.87 -12.74
N MET A 218 -5.63 2.99 -11.86
CA MET A 218 -4.28 2.42 -11.97
C MET A 218 -4.14 1.39 -13.10
N ALA A 219 -5.21 0.67 -13.47
CA ALA A 219 -5.22 -0.18 -14.66
C ALA A 219 -5.26 0.66 -15.96
N THR A 220 -6.08 1.71 -15.99
CA THR A 220 -6.13 2.72 -17.08
C THR A 220 -4.75 3.35 -17.30
N LEU A 221 -4.09 3.80 -16.23
CA LEU A 221 -2.71 4.30 -16.28
C LEU A 221 -1.71 3.25 -16.77
N GLY A 222 -1.89 1.98 -16.40
CA GLY A 222 -1.10 0.85 -16.90
C GLY A 222 -1.23 0.64 -18.41
N ARG A 223 -2.44 0.81 -18.96
CA ARG A 223 -2.71 0.74 -20.41
C ARG A 223 -2.14 1.95 -21.14
N HIS A 224 -2.26 3.14 -20.57
CA HIS A 224 -1.64 4.36 -21.12
C HIS A 224 -0.11 4.27 -21.15
N LEU A 225 0.56 3.80 -20.09
CA LEU A 225 2.01 3.57 -20.11
C LEU A 225 2.47 2.59 -21.21
N LEU A 226 1.65 1.59 -21.54
CA LEU A 226 1.93 0.60 -22.58
C LEU A 226 1.75 1.15 -24.00
N PHE A 227 0.66 1.86 -24.25
CA PHE A 227 0.31 2.33 -25.60
C PHE A 227 0.91 3.68 -25.94
N ASP A 228 0.95 4.61 -24.98
CA ASP A 228 1.53 5.92 -25.20
C ASP A 228 3.06 5.85 -25.20
N TYR A 229 3.68 5.06 -24.32
CA TYR A 229 5.14 5.02 -24.11
C TYR A 229 5.79 3.63 -24.26
N PRO A 230 5.52 2.88 -25.35
CA PRO A 230 6.06 1.53 -25.56
C PRO A 230 7.61 1.49 -25.57
N GLU A 231 8.27 2.57 -25.97
CA GLU A 231 9.73 2.70 -25.97
C GLU A 231 10.34 2.67 -24.56
N TYR A 232 9.57 3.07 -23.54
CA TYR A 232 9.96 3.04 -22.13
C TYR A 232 9.34 1.89 -21.34
N TYR A 233 8.24 1.29 -21.82
CA TYR A 233 7.53 0.21 -21.11
C TYR A 233 8.43 -0.98 -20.77
N ASN A 234 9.43 -1.29 -21.62
CA ASN A 234 10.40 -2.37 -21.37
C ASN A 234 11.19 -2.24 -20.06
N LEU A 235 11.16 -1.09 -19.39
CA LEU A 235 11.73 -0.92 -18.06
C LEU A 235 10.99 -1.77 -17.01
N PHE A 236 9.66 -1.82 -17.05
CA PHE A 236 8.87 -2.43 -15.98
C PHE A 236 9.03 -3.95 -15.87
N GLY A 237 9.25 -4.64 -17.00
CA GLY A 237 9.47 -6.09 -17.07
C GLY A 237 10.90 -6.53 -16.73
N ARG A 238 11.86 -5.62 -16.63
CA ARG A 238 13.25 -5.98 -16.28
C ARG A 238 13.33 -6.45 -14.84
N LYS A 239 13.84 -7.67 -14.60
CA LYS A 239 14.09 -8.22 -13.26
C LYS A 239 15.14 -7.41 -12.47
N GLN A 240 16.10 -6.80 -13.18
CA GLN A 240 17.11 -5.87 -12.64
C GLN A 240 17.60 -4.88 -13.72
N THR A 241 18.27 -3.81 -13.30
CA THR A 241 19.01 -2.90 -14.19
C THR A 241 20.22 -2.31 -13.47
N SER A 242 21.12 -1.65 -14.19
CA SER A 242 22.30 -1.01 -13.60
C SER A 242 22.28 0.51 -13.79
N ILE A 243 22.77 1.21 -12.78
CA ILE A 243 23.17 2.63 -12.80
C ILE A 243 24.64 2.71 -12.33
N PRO A 244 25.36 3.83 -12.51
CA PRO A 244 26.73 3.96 -12.01
C PRO A 244 26.82 3.60 -10.53
N GLY A 245 27.75 2.69 -10.20
CA GLY A 245 27.97 2.18 -8.83
C GLY A 245 26.92 1.20 -8.28
N HIS A 246 25.78 0.96 -8.93
CA HIS A 246 24.70 0.16 -8.33
C HIS A 246 23.91 -0.73 -9.32
N THR A 247 23.77 -2.01 -8.96
CA THR A 247 22.74 -2.90 -9.50
C THR A 247 21.42 -2.69 -8.76
N LEU A 248 20.35 -2.41 -9.49
CA LEU A 248 19.00 -2.17 -8.97
C LEU A 248 18.10 -3.37 -9.28
N TYR A 249 17.60 -4.02 -8.23
CA TYR A 249 16.67 -5.14 -8.35
C TYR A 249 15.22 -4.67 -8.39
N ASN A 250 14.41 -5.23 -9.29
CA ASN A 250 13.00 -4.86 -9.41
C ASN A 250 12.21 -5.32 -8.17
N THR A 251 11.34 -4.46 -7.64
CA THR A 251 10.45 -4.82 -6.52
C THR A 251 9.43 -5.89 -6.92
N ASN A 252 9.11 -6.01 -8.21
CA ASN A 252 8.24 -7.06 -8.77
C ASN A 252 8.99 -8.33 -9.23
N ARG A 253 10.33 -8.41 -9.10
CA ARG A 253 11.16 -9.46 -9.75
C ARG A 253 10.76 -10.91 -9.44
N LYS A 254 10.15 -11.18 -8.27
CA LYS A 254 9.63 -12.51 -7.93
C LYS A 254 8.44 -12.88 -8.81
N PHE A 255 7.48 -11.96 -8.99
CA PHE A 255 6.32 -12.17 -9.85
C PHE A 255 6.74 -12.28 -11.32
N LEU A 256 7.59 -11.36 -11.80
CA LEU A 256 8.20 -11.37 -13.13
C LEU A 256 9.10 -12.60 -13.42
N SER A 257 9.34 -13.46 -12.42
CA SER A 257 10.07 -14.73 -12.60
C SER A 257 9.19 -15.96 -12.48
N ALA A 258 8.07 -15.87 -11.76
CA ALA A 258 7.15 -16.99 -11.54
C ALA A 258 6.00 -17.05 -12.57
N TYR A 259 5.52 -15.90 -13.05
CA TYR A 259 4.34 -15.85 -13.92
C TYR A 259 4.73 -15.77 -15.41
N LYS A 260 4.41 -16.82 -16.18
CA LYS A 260 4.71 -16.90 -17.63
C LYS A 260 4.03 -15.76 -18.39
N GLY A 261 4.85 -14.95 -19.06
CA GLY A 261 4.42 -13.82 -19.88
C GLY A 261 4.33 -12.47 -19.15
N ALA A 262 4.60 -12.40 -17.83
CA ALA A 262 4.53 -11.13 -17.09
C ALA A 262 5.66 -10.15 -17.48
N ASP A 263 5.29 -8.94 -17.89
CA ASP A 263 6.22 -7.90 -18.36
C ASP A 263 6.02 -6.53 -17.68
N GLY A 264 5.20 -6.45 -16.64
CA GLY A 264 4.99 -5.22 -15.88
C GLY A 264 4.15 -5.40 -14.61
N ILE A 265 3.71 -4.33 -13.95
CA ILE A 265 4.13 -2.93 -14.15
C ILE A 265 4.79 -2.43 -12.87
N LYS A 266 4.05 -2.36 -11.75
CA LYS A 266 4.55 -1.72 -10.53
C LYS A 266 3.91 -2.29 -9.26
N THR A 267 4.73 -2.51 -8.23
CA THR A 267 4.26 -2.79 -6.86
C THR A 267 4.14 -1.50 -6.03
N GLY A 268 3.16 -1.46 -5.13
CA GLY A 268 3.06 -0.48 -4.04
C GLY A 268 2.98 -1.16 -2.67
N TYR A 269 3.46 -0.48 -1.61
CA TYR A 269 3.19 -0.85 -0.22
C TYR A 269 3.35 0.38 0.69
N THR A 270 2.39 0.60 1.58
CA THR A 270 2.52 1.31 2.87
C THR A 270 1.56 0.65 3.86
N ASN A 271 1.72 0.89 5.16
CA ASN A 271 0.84 0.31 6.19
C ASN A 271 -0.65 0.62 5.94
N ALA A 272 -0.96 1.83 5.45
CA ALA A 272 -2.32 2.28 5.14
C ALA A 272 -2.84 1.86 3.75
N ALA A 273 -1.97 1.31 2.87
CA ALA A 273 -2.35 0.86 1.53
C ALA A 273 -2.49 -0.66 1.42
N GLY A 274 -1.79 -1.42 2.27
CA GLY A 274 -1.58 -2.85 2.07
C GLY A 274 -0.60 -3.13 0.92
N PHE A 275 -0.52 -4.39 0.49
CA PHE A 275 0.36 -4.83 -0.59
C PHE A 275 -0.34 -4.68 -1.95
N ASN A 276 0.00 -3.62 -2.69
CA ASN A 276 -0.57 -3.29 -3.99
C ASN A 276 0.32 -3.77 -5.16
N LEU A 277 -0.28 -4.05 -6.33
CA LEU A 277 0.40 -4.38 -7.58
C LEU A 277 -0.51 -4.06 -8.78
N VAL A 278 0.04 -3.37 -9.78
CA VAL A 278 -0.47 -3.41 -11.16
C VAL A 278 0.46 -4.30 -11.97
N ALA A 279 -0.09 -5.33 -12.62
CA ALA A 279 0.63 -6.24 -13.48
C ALA A 279 0.11 -6.19 -14.92
N SER A 280 0.96 -6.59 -15.86
CA SER A 280 0.54 -6.99 -17.20
C SER A 280 1.25 -8.28 -17.60
N ALA A 281 0.61 -9.06 -18.46
CA ALA A 281 1.19 -10.24 -19.08
C ALA A 281 0.66 -10.45 -20.50
N VAL A 282 1.44 -11.16 -21.31
CA VAL A 282 1.09 -11.54 -22.70
C VAL A 282 1.10 -13.06 -22.86
N ARG A 283 0.11 -13.61 -23.58
CA ARG A 283 0.07 -15.02 -24.03
C ARG A 283 -0.55 -15.06 -25.43
N GLY A 284 0.25 -15.44 -26.42
CA GLY A 284 -0.14 -15.30 -27.83
C GLY A 284 -0.40 -13.84 -28.20
N ASP A 285 -1.54 -13.56 -28.81
CA ASP A 285 -2.01 -12.22 -29.14
C ASP A 285 -2.69 -11.50 -27.96
N LYS A 286 -3.18 -12.25 -26.96
CA LYS A 286 -3.85 -11.69 -25.77
C LYS A 286 -2.86 -10.97 -24.86
N ARG A 287 -3.25 -9.78 -24.38
CA ARG A 287 -2.58 -9.07 -23.27
C ARG A 287 -3.58 -8.65 -22.22
N ILE A 288 -3.31 -9.04 -20.97
CA ILE A 288 -4.11 -8.67 -19.81
C ILE A 288 -3.36 -7.61 -18.99
N ILE A 289 -4.10 -6.66 -18.42
CA ILE A 289 -3.65 -5.78 -17.33
C ILE A 289 -4.56 -6.06 -16.13
N ALA A 290 -3.99 -6.22 -14.95
CA ALA A 290 -4.75 -6.36 -13.72
C ALA A 290 -4.15 -5.53 -12.59
N ALA A 291 -4.99 -5.01 -11.71
CA ALA A 291 -4.59 -4.27 -10.52
C ALA A 291 -5.18 -4.90 -9.27
N VAL A 292 -4.39 -4.93 -8.19
CA VAL A 292 -4.77 -5.39 -6.84
C VAL A 292 -4.34 -4.33 -5.83
N PHE A 293 -5.26 -3.96 -4.95
CA PHE A 293 -5.06 -3.11 -3.79
C PHE A 293 -5.41 -3.86 -2.50
N GLY A 294 -4.90 -3.40 -1.35
CA GLY A 294 -5.30 -3.93 -0.04
C GLY A 294 -4.77 -5.35 0.25
N GLY A 295 -3.77 -5.83 -0.49
CA GLY A 295 -3.26 -7.19 -0.34
C GLY A 295 -2.67 -7.46 1.04
N ARG A 296 -2.92 -8.64 1.61
CA ARG A 296 -2.54 -9.01 2.99
C ARG A 296 -1.04 -9.29 3.16
N SER A 297 -0.39 -9.82 2.13
CA SER A 297 1.06 -10.08 2.11
C SER A 297 1.60 -10.06 0.67
N THR A 298 2.92 -10.00 0.49
CA THR A 298 3.53 -10.11 -0.86
C THR A 298 3.25 -11.46 -1.52
N ALA A 299 3.19 -12.56 -0.75
CA ALA A 299 2.86 -13.89 -1.28
C ALA A 299 1.40 -13.92 -1.74
N TRP A 300 0.46 -13.56 -0.85
CA TRP A 300 -0.97 -13.52 -1.14
C TRP A 300 -1.29 -12.63 -2.34
N ARG A 301 -0.70 -11.43 -2.41
CA ARG A 301 -0.89 -10.50 -3.54
C ARG A 301 -0.37 -11.09 -4.85
N ASN A 302 0.78 -11.77 -4.84
CA ASN A 302 1.33 -12.38 -6.04
C ASN A 302 0.46 -13.55 -6.52
N GLN A 303 -0.02 -14.40 -5.61
CA GLN A 303 -0.96 -15.48 -5.91
C GLN A 303 -2.27 -14.91 -6.49
N ARG A 304 -2.89 -13.95 -5.79
CA ARG A 304 -4.14 -13.33 -6.25
C ARG A 304 -3.98 -12.61 -7.59
N MET A 305 -2.81 -12.04 -7.88
CA MET A 305 -2.53 -11.45 -9.18
C MET A 305 -2.38 -12.51 -10.28
N ALA A 306 -1.82 -13.69 -10.00
CA ALA A 306 -1.79 -14.79 -10.96
C ALA A 306 -3.21 -15.26 -11.29
N GLU A 307 -4.02 -15.58 -10.27
CA GLU A 307 -5.44 -15.97 -10.40
C GLU A 307 -6.24 -14.97 -11.26
N LEU A 308 -6.04 -13.67 -11.06
CA LEU A 308 -6.72 -12.61 -11.81
C LEU A 308 -6.23 -12.47 -13.25
N LEU A 309 -4.93 -12.67 -13.52
CA LEU A 309 -4.40 -12.65 -14.89
C LEU A 309 -4.82 -13.91 -15.67
N ASP A 310 -4.79 -15.09 -15.04
CA ASP A 310 -5.22 -16.36 -15.65
C ASP A 310 -6.70 -16.29 -16.03
N MET A 311 -7.57 -15.91 -15.10
CA MET A 311 -8.98 -15.63 -15.38
C MET A 311 -9.18 -14.57 -16.48
N GLY A 312 -8.28 -13.59 -16.58
CA GLY A 312 -8.25 -12.63 -17.68
C GLY A 312 -7.93 -13.27 -19.03
N PHE A 313 -6.95 -14.17 -19.10
CA PHE A 313 -6.60 -14.90 -20.32
C PHE A 313 -7.70 -15.85 -20.77
N ASP A 314 -8.44 -16.45 -19.84
CA ASP A 314 -9.58 -17.33 -20.15
C ASP A 314 -10.77 -16.53 -20.68
N ARG A 315 -11.11 -15.41 -20.02
CA ARG A 315 -12.26 -14.55 -20.36
C ARG A 315 -12.07 -13.67 -21.58
N ALA A 316 -10.85 -13.18 -21.83
CA ALA A 316 -10.59 -12.30 -22.97
C ALA A 316 -10.95 -13.03 -24.28
N PRO A 317 -11.70 -12.40 -25.21
CA PRO A 317 -11.98 -13.01 -26.50
C PRO A 317 -10.68 -13.37 -27.24
N ARG A 318 -10.69 -14.41 -28.09
CA ARG A 318 -9.51 -14.72 -28.94
C ARG A 318 -9.26 -13.53 -29.87
N ASN A 319 -10.19 -13.32 -30.82
CA ASN A 319 -10.12 -12.23 -31.77
C ASN A 319 -10.64 -10.94 -31.11
N ALA A 320 -9.75 -10.00 -30.80
CA ALA A 320 -10.13 -8.68 -30.26
C ALA A 320 -9.38 -7.55 -31.00
N PRO A 321 -10.05 -6.45 -31.37
CA PRO A 321 -9.39 -5.34 -32.06
C PRO A 321 -8.41 -4.63 -31.12
N ARG A 322 -7.19 -4.35 -31.61
CA ARG A 322 -6.21 -3.55 -30.88
C ARG A 322 -6.56 -2.06 -31.00
N GLN A 323 -7.36 -1.58 -30.06
CA GLN A 323 -7.72 -0.18 -29.88
C GLN A 323 -6.70 0.49 -28.95
N ALA A 324 -6.01 1.52 -29.44
CA ALA A 324 -5.21 2.37 -28.55
C ALA A 324 -6.15 3.27 -27.71
N PRO A 325 -5.81 3.58 -26.44
CA PRO A 325 -6.47 4.68 -25.75
C PRO A 325 -6.19 6.01 -26.50
N ALA A 326 -7.10 6.97 -26.40
CA ALA A 326 -6.86 8.29 -26.96
C ALA A 326 -5.78 9.03 -26.13
N ALA A 327 -4.83 9.68 -26.81
CA ALA A 327 -3.80 10.47 -26.13
C ALA A 327 -4.42 11.59 -25.24
N PRO A 328 -3.83 11.90 -24.08
CA PRO A 328 -4.41 12.84 -23.11
C PRO A 328 -4.59 14.23 -23.71
N LYS A 329 -5.83 14.74 -23.66
CA LYS A 329 -6.18 16.10 -24.08
C LYS A 329 -6.06 17.06 -22.90
N TYR A 330 -4.91 17.71 -22.79
CA TYR A 330 -4.71 18.83 -21.87
C TYR A 330 -5.53 20.06 -22.32
N ALA A 331 -6.02 20.84 -21.36
CA ALA A 331 -6.64 22.12 -21.66
C ALA A 331 -5.60 23.08 -22.28
N PRO A 332 -5.94 23.90 -23.31
CA PRO A 332 -4.97 24.75 -24.02
C PRO A 332 -4.29 25.87 -23.20
N GLN A 333 -4.55 25.95 -21.90
CA GLN A 333 -4.21 27.08 -21.02
C GLN A 333 -3.35 26.64 -19.82
N ASP A 334 -2.50 25.61 -19.98
CA ASP A 334 -1.59 25.16 -18.91
C ASP A 334 -0.18 25.82 -19.06
N PRO A 335 0.13 26.88 -18.29
CA PRO A 335 1.43 27.54 -18.37
C PRO A 335 2.60 26.64 -17.94
N LEU A 336 2.35 25.56 -17.18
CA LEU A 336 3.39 24.61 -16.78
C LEU A 336 3.75 23.61 -17.89
N LEU A 337 2.97 23.54 -18.98
CA LEU A 337 3.37 22.88 -20.23
C LEU A 337 4.10 23.83 -21.20
N MET A 338 3.94 25.15 -21.03
CA MET A 338 4.60 26.18 -21.84
C MET A 338 5.90 26.71 -21.21
N ALA A 339 6.22 26.31 -19.98
CA ALA A 339 7.44 26.74 -19.27
C ALA A 339 8.74 26.10 -19.81
N GLY A 340 8.64 25.02 -20.58
CA GLY A 340 9.77 24.51 -21.36
C GLY A 340 10.06 25.41 -22.55
N LYS A 341 11.30 25.91 -22.68
CA LYS A 341 11.72 26.68 -23.87
C LYS A 341 11.45 25.84 -25.12
N THR A 342 10.58 26.33 -26.00
CA THR A 342 10.25 25.72 -27.30
C THR A 342 11.42 25.83 -28.28
N VAL A 343 12.47 25.06 -28.00
CA VAL A 343 13.52 24.76 -28.98
C VAL A 343 12.88 23.88 -30.05
N ASN A 344 12.37 24.51 -31.11
CA ASN A 344 11.83 23.86 -32.31
C ASN A 344 12.95 23.12 -33.08
N ARG A 345 13.49 22.06 -32.47
CA ARG A 345 14.42 21.15 -33.11
C ARG A 345 13.61 20.26 -34.02
N VAL A 346 13.57 20.60 -35.31
CA VAL A 346 12.97 19.76 -36.35
C VAL A 346 13.77 18.45 -36.41
N ILE A 347 13.26 17.38 -35.78
CA ILE A 347 13.86 16.04 -35.84
C ILE A 347 13.37 15.31 -37.10
N SER A 348 13.56 15.94 -38.26
CA SER A 348 13.54 15.24 -39.54
C SER A 348 14.89 14.54 -39.69
N VAL A 349 14.96 13.25 -39.34
CA VAL A 349 16.16 12.42 -39.54
C VAL A 349 16.27 12.05 -41.01
N THR A 350 16.67 13.01 -41.85
CA THR A 350 16.85 12.88 -43.31
C THR A 350 18.05 12.01 -43.70
N LYS A 351 18.89 11.64 -42.74
CA LYS A 351 19.93 10.61 -42.88
C LYS A 351 19.99 9.74 -41.63
N SER A 352 19.73 8.44 -41.79
CA SER A 352 20.07 7.46 -40.76
C SER A 352 21.59 7.36 -40.64
N LEU A 353 22.11 7.47 -39.42
CA LEU A 353 23.51 7.17 -39.15
C LEU A 353 23.71 5.65 -39.21
N ARG A 354 24.04 5.12 -40.40
CA ARG A 354 24.55 3.75 -40.53
C ARG A 354 25.72 3.58 -39.54
N PRO A 355 25.76 2.49 -38.74
CA PRO A 355 26.93 2.19 -37.93
C PRO A 355 28.17 2.09 -38.83
N LYS A 356 29.24 2.82 -38.49
CA LYS A 356 30.56 2.50 -39.06
C LYS A 356 31.00 1.15 -38.51
N ALA A 357 31.45 0.26 -39.39
CA ALA A 357 32.04 -1.01 -38.98
C ALA A 357 33.27 -0.76 -38.08
N ARG A 358 33.54 -1.68 -37.15
CA ARG A 358 34.77 -1.69 -36.37
C ARG A 358 35.93 -2.04 -37.32
N PRO A 359 37.01 -1.24 -37.41
CA PRO A 359 38.19 -1.63 -38.18
C PRO A 359 38.78 -2.94 -37.63
N GLY A 360 39.21 -3.86 -38.51
CA GLY A 360 39.91 -5.09 -38.11
C GLY A 360 39.10 -6.39 -38.19
N GLN A 361 38.16 -6.53 -39.13
CA GLN A 361 37.61 -7.82 -39.56
C GLN A 361 37.60 -7.86 -41.10
N PRO A 362 38.01 -8.97 -41.75
CA PRO A 362 37.92 -9.13 -43.20
C PRO A 362 36.46 -9.30 -43.65
N GLU A 363 36.13 -8.89 -44.87
CA GLU A 363 34.76 -8.93 -45.39
C GLU A 363 34.36 -10.33 -45.88
N PRO A 364 33.08 -10.75 -45.68
CA PRO A 364 32.55 -11.95 -46.32
C PRO A 364 32.29 -11.71 -47.81
N VAL A 365 32.74 -12.63 -48.65
CA VAL A 365 32.56 -12.57 -50.11
C VAL A 365 31.08 -12.68 -50.49
N LEU A 366 30.61 -11.77 -51.35
CA LEU A 366 29.31 -11.86 -52.00
C LEU A 366 29.32 -12.96 -53.06
N VAL A 367 28.39 -13.91 -52.95
CA VAL A 367 28.02 -14.81 -54.06
C VAL A 367 26.69 -14.36 -54.62
N ALA A 368 26.65 -14.09 -55.92
CA ALA A 368 25.45 -13.67 -56.63
C ALA A 368 24.74 -14.86 -57.31
N GLN A 369 23.47 -14.61 -57.64
CA GLN A 369 22.49 -15.53 -58.22
C GLN A 369 22.98 -16.34 -59.43
N ALA A 370 22.45 -17.56 -59.56
CA ALA A 370 22.27 -18.26 -60.83
C ALA A 370 20.85 -18.84 -60.88
N ALA A 371 20.29 -19.00 -62.09
CA ALA A 371 18.98 -19.59 -62.33
C ALA A 371 19.10 -20.99 -62.98
N THR A 372 17.99 -21.72 -62.97
CA THR A 372 17.75 -23.06 -63.55
C THR A 372 18.06 -23.13 -65.07
N PRO A 373 18.31 -24.32 -65.68
CA PRO A 373 17.28 -25.38 -65.80
C PRO A 373 17.71 -26.88 -65.87
N THR A 374 16.72 -27.77 -65.61
CA THR A 374 16.55 -29.17 -66.14
C THR A 374 17.65 -30.23 -65.83
N GLN A 375 17.39 -31.55 -65.83
CA GLN A 375 16.19 -32.36 -66.14
C GLN A 375 16.24 -33.71 -65.36
N GLU A 376 15.08 -34.31 -65.04
CA GLU A 376 14.83 -35.79 -64.94
C GLU A 376 15.60 -36.63 -63.87
N LEU A 377 15.13 -37.78 -63.34
CA LEU A 377 13.91 -38.62 -63.46
C LEU A 377 13.63 -39.32 -62.09
N ILE A 378 12.35 -39.61 -61.76
CA ILE A 378 11.74 -40.83 -61.14
C ILE A 378 12.52 -41.56 -59.99
N SER A 379 11.94 -42.00 -58.85
CA SER A 379 10.58 -42.53 -58.53
C SER A 379 10.25 -42.50 -57.02
N GLN A 380 8.93 -42.50 -56.70
CA GLN A 380 8.29 -43.04 -55.47
C GLN A 380 8.63 -42.39 -54.10
N GLY A 381 7.70 -42.25 -53.15
CA GLY A 381 6.24 -42.44 -53.22
C GLY A 381 5.54 -42.37 -51.86
N ASP A 382 4.55 -41.47 -51.75
CA ASP A 382 3.32 -41.46 -50.92
C ASP A 382 3.29 -41.79 -49.39
N GLN A 383 2.31 -41.12 -48.74
CA GLN A 383 1.64 -41.39 -47.44
C GLN A 383 2.32 -40.95 -46.11
N ASP A 384 1.68 -39.97 -45.44
CA ASP A 384 1.54 -39.90 -43.97
C ASP A 384 0.66 -41.07 -43.48
N PRO A 385 0.81 -41.54 -42.22
CA PRO A 385 -0.19 -41.15 -41.20
C PRO A 385 0.33 -40.98 -39.75
N ASP A 386 -0.62 -40.68 -38.85
CA ASP A 386 -0.52 -40.27 -37.44
C ASP A 386 0.03 -41.28 -36.40
N GLU A 387 0.40 -40.70 -35.24
CA GLU A 387 0.48 -41.21 -33.85
C GLU A 387 1.25 -42.49 -33.48
N GLY A 388 2.05 -42.41 -32.41
CA GLY A 388 2.79 -43.55 -31.83
C GLY A 388 3.55 -43.21 -30.53
N GLU A 389 3.03 -43.69 -29.39
CA GLU A 389 3.55 -43.52 -28.02
C GLU A 389 4.96 -44.14 -27.80
N VAL A 390 5.86 -43.44 -27.08
CA VAL A 390 7.10 -44.03 -26.52
C VAL A 390 7.38 -43.52 -25.10
N LEU A 391 7.79 -44.45 -24.23
CA LEU A 391 7.89 -44.29 -22.78
C LEU A 391 8.99 -43.31 -22.32
N LEU A 392 8.69 -42.56 -21.25
CA LEU A 392 9.71 -41.94 -20.39
C LEU A 392 10.16 -42.94 -19.30
N ALA A 393 11.27 -43.63 -19.54
CA ALA A 393 11.98 -44.36 -18.50
C ALA A 393 12.66 -43.38 -17.52
N ALA A 394 12.68 -43.71 -16.23
CA ALA A 394 13.44 -42.96 -15.24
C ALA A 394 14.95 -43.22 -15.40
N ALA A 395 15.77 -42.19 -15.17
CA ALA A 395 17.22 -42.29 -15.16
C ALA A 395 17.75 -41.86 -13.78
N ASP A 396 18.74 -42.60 -13.25
CA ASP A 396 19.19 -42.48 -11.86
C ASP A 396 19.79 -41.12 -11.51
N THR A 397 19.30 -40.51 -10.43
CA THR A 397 19.82 -39.25 -9.88
C THR A 397 21.17 -39.41 -9.18
N ASP A 398 21.49 -40.62 -8.74
CA ASP A 398 22.54 -40.84 -7.74
C ASP A 398 23.96 -40.81 -8.34
N GLN A 399 24.11 -41.16 -9.63
CA GLN A 399 25.39 -41.03 -10.34
C GLN A 399 25.82 -39.55 -10.47
N ILE A 400 24.85 -38.63 -10.65
CA ILE A 400 25.11 -37.18 -10.72
C ILE A 400 25.52 -36.64 -9.34
N ALA A 401 24.91 -37.15 -8.27
CA ALA A 401 25.26 -36.75 -6.90
C ALA A 401 26.71 -37.13 -6.53
N GLN A 402 27.16 -38.32 -6.93
CA GLN A 402 28.53 -38.80 -6.65
C GLN A 402 29.60 -38.00 -7.41
N GLN A 403 29.39 -37.71 -8.70
CA GLN A 403 30.33 -36.88 -9.49
C GLN A 403 30.51 -35.46 -8.92
N ILE A 404 29.47 -34.88 -8.33
CA ILE A 404 29.54 -33.55 -7.70
C ILE A 404 30.34 -33.60 -6.39
N ALA A 405 30.26 -34.68 -5.61
CA ALA A 405 31.01 -34.81 -4.36
C ALA A 405 32.54 -34.87 -4.60
N GLU A 406 32.97 -35.64 -5.59
CA GLU A 406 34.39 -35.82 -5.94
C GLU A 406 35.02 -34.52 -6.50
N LEU A 407 34.25 -33.74 -7.26
CA LEU A 407 34.64 -32.41 -7.75
C LEU A 407 34.75 -31.33 -6.66
N VAL A 408 34.17 -31.56 -5.46
CA VAL A 408 34.30 -30.67 -4.31
C VAL A 408 35.46 -31.09 -3.40
N ALA A 409 35.79 -32.37 -3.32
CA ALA A 409 36.90 -32.89 -2.53
C ALA A 409 38.30 -32.48 -3.05
N SER A 410 38.42 -32.18 -4.35
CA SER A 410 39.70 -31.96 -5.05
C SER A 410 40.25 -30.52 -5.01
N LYS A 411 39.76 -29.65 -4.10
CA LYS A 411 40.23 -28.26 -3.96
C LYS A 411 40.62 -27.89 -2.53
N SER A 412 41.87 -28.18 -2.17
CA SER A 412 42.55 -27.51 -1.07
C SER A 412 42.71 -26.01 -1.35
N TYR A 413 42.56 -25.18 -0.31
CA TYR A 413 42.79 -23.74 -0.36
C TYR A 413 43.64 -23.37 0.86
N ASP A 414 44.82 -22.79 0.63
CA ASP A 414 45.75 -22.46 1.72
C ASP A 414 45.19 -21.33 2.61
N PRO A 415 45.34 -21.42 3.94
CA PRO A 415 44.86 -20.38 4.86
C PRO A 415 45.74 -19.13 4.76
N VAL A 416 45.11 -17.99 4.45
CA VAL A 416 45.76 -16.68 4.45
C VAL A 416 46.12 -16.29 5.90
N PRO A 417 47.37 -15.85 6.18
CA PRO A 417 47.78 -15.46 7.52
C PRO A 417 47.03 -14.21 8.02
N ALA A 418 46.78 -14.15 9.33
CA ALA A 418 46.12 -13.01 9.97
C ALA A 418 47.06 -11.79 10.03
N PRO A 419 46.56 -10.56 9.81
CA PRO A 419 47.35 -9.34 9.97
C PRO A 419 47.63 -9.03 11.45
N GLU A 420 48.84 -8.56 11.72
CA GLU A 420 49.29 -8.17 13.06
C GLU A 420 48.61 -6.88 13.56
N ALA A 421 48.56 -6.70 14.87
CA ALA A 421 47.92 -5.55 15.49
C ALA A 421 48.83 -4.30 15.44
N ILE A 422 48.37 -3.25 14.77
CA ILE A 422 49.01 -1.92 14.81
C ILE A 422 48.32 -1.10 15.90
N GLU A 423 49.03 -0.80 16.99
CA GLU A 423 48.60 0.21 17.95
C GLU A 423 48.71 1.60 17.32
N VAL A 424 47.64 2.41 17.43
CA VAL A 424 47.67 3.83 17.11
C VAL A 424 47.05 4.60 18.28
N ALA A 425 47.80 5.55 18.83
CA ALA A 425 47.48 6.19 20.09
C ALA A 425 46.16 6.99 20.06
N ALA A 426 45.42 6.95 21.17
CA ALA A 426 44.15 7.66 21.33
C ALA A 426 44.39 9.17 21.53
N ALA A 427 44.37 9.93 20.42
CA ALA A 427 44.26 11.39 20.47
C ALA A 427 42.87 11.78 21.00
N VAL A 428 42.83 12.41 22.19
CA VAL A 428 41.57 12.82 22.84
C VAL A 428 40.93 13.98 22.07
N VAL A 429 39.72 13.76 21.56
CA VAL A 429 38.85 14.82 21.03
C VAL A 429 37.66 14.97 21.96
N GLU A 430 37.49 16.16 22.53
CA GLU A 430 36.48 16.43 23.56
C GLU A 430 35.05 16.43 22.97
N GLN A 431 34.12 15.72 23.60
CA GLN A 431 32.72 15.70 23.16
C GLN A 431 31.97 16.95 23.70
N PRO A 432 31.21 17.68 22.86
CA PRO A 432 30.39 18.79 23.33
C PRO A 432 29.28 18.27 24.26
N LYS A 433 29.27 18.78 25.49
CA LYS A 433 28.32 18.39 26.55
C LYS A 433 26.91 18.88 26.23
N TYR A 434 26.06 18.00 25.68
CA TYR A 434 24.62 18.25 25.59
C TYR A 434 24.01 18.25 27.01
N ALA A 435 23.48 19.40 27.43
CA ALA A 435 22.80 19.52 28.72
C ALA A 435 21.55 18.62 28.76
N ARG A 436 21.39 17.87 29.85
CA ARG A 436 20.15 17.10 30.10
C ARG A 436 19.02 18.07 30.38
N LEU A 437 18.04 18.15 29.47
CA LEU A 437 16.77 18.80 29.77
C LEU A 437 16.02 17.95 30.82
N ASN A 438 15.79 18.54 32.00
CA ASN A 438 14.97 17.90 33.04
C ASN A 438 13.53 17.71 32.53
N PRO A 439 12.86 16.59 32.88
CA PRO A 439 11.46 16.40 32.57
C PRO A 439 10.62 17.43 33.33
N MET A 440 9.92 18.31 32.60
CA MET A 440 9.04 19.30 33.21
C MET A 440 7.89 18.62 33.96
N ALA A 441 7.66 19.05 35.20
CA ALA A 441 6.54 18.56 36.00
C ALA A 441 5.20 18.99 35.39
N ARG A 442 4.19 18.12 35.45
CA ARG A 442 2.82 18.44 35.02
C ARG A 442 2.23 19.54 35.92
N PRO A 443 1.69 20.64 35.36
CA PRO A 443 0.88 21.58 36.13
C PRO A 443 -0.37 20.89 36.69
N LYS A 444 -0.51 20.87 38.02
CA LYS A 444 -1.74 20.47 38.72
C LYS A 444 -2.56 21.73 39.06
N ASP A 445 -3.33 22.23 38.09
CA ASP A 445 -4.62 22.95 38.26
C ASP A 445 -5.03 23.65 36.95
N LEU A 446 -5.60 22.88 36.01
CA LEU A 446 -6.27 23.39 34.80
C LEU A 446 -7.63 22.69 34.56
N LEU A 447 -8.35 22.42 35.66
CA LEU A 447 -9.75 21.95 35.66
C LEU A 447 -10.61 22.76 36.64
N LYS A 448 -10.47 24.08 36.59
CA LYS A 448 -11.41 25.08 37.13
C LYS A 448 -11.63 26.10 36.03
N GLN A 449 -12.87 26.61 35.90
CA GLN A 449 -13.37 27.39 34.76
C GLN A 449 -13.57 26.56 33.47
N PHE A 450 -14.73 25.91 33.36
CA PHE A 450 -15.63 25.99 32.18
C PHE A 450 -16.96 25.29 32.52
N THR A 451 -17.93 26.08 32.98
CA THR A 451 -19.29 25.62 33.31
C THR A 451 -20.23 25.84 32.12
N PRO A 452 -20.78 24.80 31.48
CA PRO A 452 -21.85 24.97 30.51
C PRO A 452 -23.16 25.27 31.23
N ALA A 453 -23.69 26.48 31.06
CA ALA A 453 -25.00 26.85 31.58
C ALA A 453 -26.11 26.28 30.69
N VAL A 454 -27.15 25.70 31.30
CA VAL A 454 -28.35 25.21 30.61
C VAL A 454 -29.51 26.16 30.87
N PRO A 455 -30.08 26.83 29.84
CA PRO A 455 -31.40 27.42 29.92
C PRO A 455 -32.47 26.34 29.64
N ALA A 456 -33.50 26.28 30.48
CA ALA A 456 -34.65 25.39 30.27
C ALA A 456 -35.90 26.22 29.94
N THR A 457 -36.66 25.82 28.92
CA THR A 457 -37.98 26.39 28.58
C THR A 457 -38.95 25.31 28.09
N THR A 458 -40.18 25.40 28.59
CA THR A 458 -41.38 24.62 28.22
C THR A 458 -42.61 25.47 28.60
N PRO A 459 -43.85 25.12 28.20
CA PRO A 459 -44.30 24.57 26.91
C PRO A 459 -45.46 25.42 26.31
N VAL A 460 -45.80 25.24 25.02
CA VAL A 460 -47.04 25.81 24.43
C VAL A 460 -47.66 24.83 23.42
N ALA A 461 -49.00 24.74 23.42
CA ALA A 461 -49.85 24.22 22.34
C ALA A 461 -51.07 25.16 22.20
N PRO A 462 -51.70 25.26 21.02
CA PRO A 462 -52.91 24.44 20.77
C PRO A 462 -53.08 23.94 19.31
N ALA A 463 -54.18 23.23 19.06
CA ALA A 463 -54.67 22.71 17.77
C ALA A 463 -55.77 23.66 17.19
N PRO A 464 -56.59 23.35 16.13
CA PRO A 464 -56.79 22.13 15.31
C PRO A 464 -56.67 22.46 13.77
N ALA A 465 -57.29 21.84 12.74
CA ALA A 465 -58.33 20.80 12.58
C ALA A 465 -58.32 20.17 11.16
N ILE A 466 -59.08 19.07 10.96
CA ILE A 466 -59.63 18.47 9.70
C ILE A 466 -58.62 18.08 8.56
N VAL A 467 -58.90 17.15 7.63
CA VAL A 467 -60.09 16.35 7.25
C VAL A 467 -59.77 14.84 7.35
N ALA A 468 -60.78 13.97 7.38
CA ALA A 468 -60.62 12.50 7.40
C ALA A 468 -61.24 11.82 6.16
N GLU A 469 -60.77 10.62 5.82
CA GLU A 469 -61.55 9.65 5.03
C GLU A 469 -61.15 8.19 5.39
N ALA A 470 -61.96 7.21 4.95
CA ALA A 470 -62.23 6.02 5.75
C ALA A 470 -61.62 4.68 5.28
N LYS A 471 -61.56 3.73 6.22
CA LYS A 471 -61.33 2.29 5.98
C LYS A 471 -62.62 1.60 5.47
N PRO A 472 -62.50 0.36 4.97
CA PRO A 472 -63.02 -0.74 5.79
C PRO A 472 -61.93 -1.75 6.20
N ALA A 473 -62.26 -2.63 7.15
CA ALA A 473 -61.33 -3.62 7.72
C ALA A 473 -61.85 -5.05 7.48
N VAL A 474 -60.92 -6.01 7.45
CA VAL A 474 -61.21 -7.46 7.44
C VAL A 474 -60.53 -8.12 8.66
N ALA A 475 -61.12 -9.20 9.15
CA ALA A 475 -60.87 -9.76 10.48
C ALA A 475 -59.53 -10.52 10.63
N LYS A 476 -59.22 -10.89 11.87
CA LYS A 476 -57.94 -11.48 12.31
C LYS A 476 -58.14 -12.88 12.92
N ALA A 477 -57.34 -13.84 12.48
CA ALA A 477 -57.15 -15.15 13.13
C ALA A 477 -55.65 -15.39 13.42
N PRO A 478 -55.26 -16.23 14.39
CA PRO A 478 -53.89 -16.28 14.91
C PRO A 478 -52.96 -17.25 14.19
N ALA A 479 -51.67 -16.90 14.13
CA ALA A 479 -50.57 -17.79 13.74
C ALA A 479 -49.69 -18.14 14.96
N ALA A 480 -49.03 -19.31 14.92
CA ALA A 480 -48.44 -19.96 16.09
C ALA A 480 -47.05 -19.43 16.52
N LYS A 481 -46.66 -19.75 17.76
CA LYS A 481 -45.32 -19.50 18.31
C LYS A 481 -44.30 -20.50 17.74
N ALA A 482 -43.15 -20.00 17.26
CA ALA A 482 -41.96 -20.82 17.09
C ALA A 482 -41.18 -20.92 18.42
N ALA A 483 -40.58 -22.07 18.70
CA ALA A 483 -39.76 -22.30 19.89
C ALA A 483 -38.29 -21.95 19.66
N PRO A 484 -37.53 -21.51 20.69
CA PRO A 484 -36.10 -21.24 20.56
C PRO A 484 -35.30 -22.54 20.46
N VAL A 485 -34.31 -22.57 19.56
CA VAL A 485 -33.36 -23.70 19.43
C VAL A 485 -32.38 -23.68 20.59
N VAL A 486 -32.34 -24.77 21.37
CA VAL A 486 -31.36 -24.97 22.44
C VAL A 486 -30.04 -25.45 21.84
N VAL A 487 -29.02 -24.59 21.81
CA VAL A 487 -27.65 -24.99 21.47
C VAL A 487 -26.94 -25.42 22.76
N THR A 488 -27.07 -26.70 23.11
CA THR A 488 -26.40 -27.30 24.26
C THR A 488 -24.89 -27.31 24.03
N ARG A 489 -24.13 -26.44 24.71
CA ARG A 489 -22.68 -26.58 24.78
C ARG A 489 -22.34 -27.68 25.79
N MET A 490 -21.72 -28.75 25.32
CA MET A 490 -21.23 -29.82 26.20
C MET A 490 -20.06 -29.31 27.03
N SER A 491 -20.25 -29.20 28.35
CA SER A 491 -19.13 -29.24 29.29
C SER A 491 -18.66 -30.70 29.38
N ALA A 492 -17.63 -31.05 28.63
CA ALA A 492 -16.91 -32.30 28.84
C ALA A 492 -15.95 -32.19 30.04
N SER A 493 -15.69 -33.34 30.66
CA SER A 493 -14.82 -33.54 31.82
C SER A 493 -13.40 -32.96 31.67
N ALA A 494 -12.71 -32.80 32.80
CA ALA A 494 -11.32 -32.34 32.89
C ALA A 494 -10.32 -33.34 32.28
N GLU A 495 -10.24 -33.40 30.95
CA GLU A 495 -9.13 -34.04 30.26
C GLU A 495 -7.83 -33.29 30.55
N ALA A 496 -6.77 -34.05 30.82
CA ALA A 496 -5.46 -33.49 31.11
C ALA A 496 -4.86 -32.91 29.82
N LEU A 497 -4.96 -31.59 29.66
CA LEU A 497 -4.68 -30.86 28.42
C LEU A 497 -3.22 -30.98 27.96
N TRP A 498 -3.03 -31.57 26.78
CA TRP A 498 -1.74 -31.71 26.12
C TRP A 498 -1.32 -30.41 25.43
N GLY A 499 -0.04 -30.36 25.05
CA GLY A 499 0.54 -29.27 24.29
C GLY A 499 1.49 -29.75 23.19
N VAL A 500 1.99 -28.79 22.43
CA VAL A 500 2.91 -28.98 21.30
C VAL A 500 3.96 -27.87 21.33
N ASN A 501 5.23 -28.25 21.42
CA ASN A 501 6.37 -27.35 21.31
C ASN A 501 6.92 -27.34 19.88
N ILE A 502 7.12 -26.15 19.29
CA ILE A 502 7.57 -25.97 17.90
C ILE A 502 9.06 -25.56 17.85
N GLY A 503 9.77 -25.67 18.98
CA GLY A 503 11.18 -25.33 19.12
C GLY A 503 11.44 -24.06 19.93
N ARG A 504 12.72 -23.70 19.99
CA ARG A 504 13.26 -22.60 20.81
C ARG A 504 13.92 -21.54 19.92
N TYR A 505 13.69 -20.27 20.24
CA TYR A 505 14.08 -19.11 19.44
C TYR A 505 14.86 -18.09 20.28
N ASN A 506 15.73 -17.33 19.62
CA ASN A 506 16.60 -16.34 20.28
C ASN A 506 15.83 -15.11 20.84
N THR A 507 14.61 -14.84 20.36
CA THR A 507 13.82 -13.67 20.77
C THR A 507 12.33 -14.00 20.87
N LYS A 508 11.65 -13.40 21.86
CA LYS A 508 10.20 -13.56 22.10
C LYS A 508 9.37 -13.31 20.84
N GLY A 509 9.64 -12.21 20.14
CA GLY A 509 8.91 -11.82 18.92
C GLY A 509 9.10 -12.74 17.72
N ILE A 510 10.12 -13.62 17.71
CA ILE A 510 10.23 -14.69 16.72
C ILE A 510 9.39 -15.89 17.14
N ALA A 511 9.43 -16.31 18.41
CA ALA A 511 8.56 -17.37 18.93
C ALA A 511 7.06 -17.01 18.75
N GLU A 512 6.66 -15.78 19.09
CA GLU A 512 5.30 -15.26 18.87
C GLU A 512 4.89 -15.28 17.38
N ARG A 513 5.83 -14.95 16.48
CA ARG A 513 5.59 -14.98 15.03
C ARG A 513 5.44 -16.41 14.50
N ILE A 514 6.23 -17.36 14.99
CA ILE A 514 6.11 -18.78 14.60
C ILE A 514 4.77 -19.35 15.11
N LEU A 515 4.38 -19.09 16.36
CA LEU A 515 3.06 -19.49 16.87
C LEU A 515 1.91 -18.87 16.06
N LEU A 516 2.00 -17.59 15.71
CA LEU A 516 1.00 -16.94 14.85
C LEU A 516 0.95 -17.54 13.44
N THR A 517 2.11 -17.85 12.85
CA THR A 517 2.19 -18.42 11.49
C THR A 517 1.66 -19.86 11.47
N THR A 518 2.02 -20.66 12.46
CA THR A 518 1.62 -22.08 12.55
C THR A 518 0.12 -22.24 12.83
N ALA A 519 -0.44 -21.40 13.70
CA ALA A 519 -1.88 -21.35 13.94
C ALA A 519 -2.69 -21.01 12.68
N LEU A 520 -2.07 -20.36 11.69
CA LEU A 520 -2.70 -20.02 10.41
C LEU A 520 -2.45 -21.06 9.31
N SER A 521 -1.56 -22.04 9.51
CA SER A 521 -1.27 -23.13 8.57
C SER A 521 -1.87 -24.49 8.96
N GLU A 522 -2.19 -24.69 10.25
CA GLU A 522 -2.83 -25.90 10.80
C GLU A 522 -4.11 -25.55 11.60
N ILE A 523 -4.96 -24.67 11.07
CA ILE A 523 -6.18 -24.20 11.74
C ILE A 523 -7.04 -25.37 12.25
N GLU A 524 -7.16 -26.45 11.46
CA GLU A 524 -7.98 -27.64 11.73
C GLU A 524 -7.53 -28.46 12.96
N THR A 525 -6.23 -28.47 13.29
CA THR A 525 -5.70 -29.27 14.40
C THR A 525 -5.26 -28.43 15.59
N LEU A 526 -5.22 -27.11 15.44
CA LEU A 526 -4.93 -26.12 16.47
C LEU A 526 -6.17 -25.30 16.88
N GLU A 527 -7.37 -25.68 16.43
CA GLU A 527 -8.61 -25.04 16.86
C GLU A 527 -8.80 -25.20 18.38
N GLY A 528 -9.07 -24.09 19.06
CA GLY A 528 -9.14 -24.02 20.54
C GLY A 528 -7.80 -23.93 21.28
N ALA A 529 -6.66 -24.16 20.62
CA ALA A 529 -5.35 -24.19 21.29
C ALA A 529 -4.83 -22.79 21.68
N GLU A 530 -4.40 -22.62 22.94
CA GLU A 530 -3.77 -21.40 23.43
C GLU A 530 -2.28 -21.36 23.01
N ARG A 531 -1.80 -20.17 22.62
CA ARG A 531 -0.42 -19.91 22.22
C ARG A 531 0.39 -19.35 23.38
N LYS A 532 1.34 -20.14 23.91
CA LYS A 532 2.12 -19.81 25.10
C LYS A 532 3.61 -19.75 24.77
N VAL A 533 4.21 -18.56 24.89
CA VAL A 533 5.67 -18.38 24.77
C VAL A 533 6.29 -18.42 26.16
N LEU A 534 7.19 -19.39 26.39
CA LEU A 534 7.89 -19.55 27.66
C LEU A 534 9.32 -19.01 27.56
N GLN A 535 9.75 -18.26 28.58
CA GLN A 535 11.14 -17.82 28.71
C GLN A 535 11.93 -18.85 29.52
N LYS A 536 13.04 -19.36 28.97
CA LYS A 536 14.00 -20.21 29.68
C LYS A 536 15.42 -19.64 29.51
N PRO A 537 16.41 -20.04 30.34
CA PRO A 537 17.77 -19.50 30.26
C PRO A 537 18.44 -19.66 28.89
N THR A 538 18.01 -20.66 28.12
CA THR A 538 18.50 -21.02 26.78
C THR A 538 17.70 -20.40 25.62
N GLY A 539 16.69 -19.56 25.89
CA GLY A 539 15.90 -18.87 24.87
C GLY A 539 14.38 -18.92 25.10
N TRP A 540 13.62 -18.61 24.04
CA TRP A 540 12.16 -18.47 24.06
C TRP A 540 11.49 -19.66 23.36
N GLU A 541 10.72 -20.45 24.09
CA GLU A 541 10.06 -21.65 23.58
C GLU A 541 8.65 -21.34 23.07
N ALA A 542 8.35 -21.80 21.86
CA ALA A 542 7.05 -21.64 21.21
C ALA A 542 6.16 -22.86 21.51
N ASN A 543 5.11 -22.69 22.32
CA ASN A 543 4.19 -23.76 22.67
C ASN A 543 2.75 -23.45 22.27
N PHE A 544 2.02 -24.48 21.85
CA PHE A 544 0.57 -24.57 21.94
C PHE A 544 0.20 -25.41 23.16
N VAL A 545 -0.88 -25.07 23.85
CA VAL A 545 -1.44 -25.81 24.99
C VAL A 545 -2.96 -25.83 24.91
N GLY A 546 -3.63 -26.74 25.61
CA GLY A 546 -5.10 -26.88 25.53
C GLY A 546 -5.57 -27.84 24.44
N LEU A 547 -4.69 -28.70 23.94
CA LEU A 547 -5.02 -29.72 22.94
C LEU A 547 -5.45 -31.02 23.63
N THR A 548 -6.31 -31.81 22.97
CA THR A 548 -6.43 -33.23 23.29
C THR A 548 -5.18 -33.97 22.81
N ARG A 549 -4.88 -35.15 23.37
CA ARG A 549 -3.69 -35.93 23.01
C ARG A 549 -3.63 -36.19 21.50
N ASP A 550 -4.74 -36.61 20.92
CA ASP A 550 -4.83 -36.93 19.49
C ASP A 550 -4.71 -35.70 18.59
N ALA A 551 -5.14 -34.52 19.07
CA ALA A 551 -4.95 -33.26 18.35
C ALA A 551 -3.47 -32.81 18.39
N ALA A 552 -2.78 -33.03 19.50
CA ALA A 552 -1.33 -32.80 19.62
C ALA A 552 -0.52 -33.72 18.70
N ASP A 553 -0.83 -35.01 18.66
CA ASP A 553 -0.17 -35.99 17.80
C ASP A 553 -0.40 -35.70 16.31
N ARG A 554 -1.66 -35.55 15.87
CA ARG A 554 -1.98 -35.16 14.48
C ARG A 554 -1.33 -33.84 14.07
N THR A 555 -1.22 -32.87 14.98
CA THR A 555 -0.48 -31.62 14.74
C THR A 555 1.00 -31.90 14.50
N CYS A 556 1.66 -32.68 15.35
CA CYS A 556 3.08 -32.97 15.15
C CYS A 556 3.39 -33.82 13.92
N GLN A 557 2.52 -34.75 13.54
CA GLN A 557 2.66 -35.49 12.28
C GLN A 557 2.60 -34.53 11.07
N ARG A 558 1.61 -33.63 11.03
CA ARG A 558 1.44 -32.63 9.95
C ARG A 558 2.58 -31.61 9.89
N LEU A 559 3.07 -31.14 11.04
CA LEU A 559 4.20 -30.21 11.09
C LEU A 559 5.52 -30.88 10.68
N THR A 560 5.77 -32.11 11.12
CA THR A 560 6.95 -32.88 10.71
C THR A 560 6.95 -33.15 9.21
N ALA A 561 5.79 -33.52 8.63
CA ALA A 561 5.61 -33.67 7.18
C ALA A 561 5.79 -32.35 6.38
N ARG A 562 5.84 -31.20 7.06
CA ARG A 562 6.15 -29.87 6.49
C ARG A 562 7.56 -29.39 6.85
N ASN A 563 8.45 -30.29 7.29
CA ASN A 563 9.81 -30.02 7.77
C ASN A 563 9.88 -28.98 8.92
N MET A 564 8.86 -28.94 9.78
CA MET A 564 8.85 -28.12 11.00
C MET A 564 9.08 -29.00 12.24
N THR A 565 9.98 -28.58 13.12
CA THR A 565 10.26 -29.26 14.40
C THR A 565 9.03 -29.25 15.30
N CYS A 566 8.65 -30.41 15.83
CA CYS A 566 7.50 -30.56 16.70
C CYS A 566 7.74 -31.61 17.79
N PHE A 567 7.40 -31.27 19.03
CA PHE A 567 7.47 -32.17 20.17
C PHE A 567 6.18 -32.10 20.97
N MET A 568 5.56 -33.25 21.27
CA MET A 568 4.40 -33.28 22.18
C MET A 568 4.82 -32.94 23.61
N VAL A 569 3.98 -32.17 24.29
CA VAL A 569 4.17 -31.72 25.67
C VAL A 569 3.06 -32.31 26.52
N GLY A 570 3.43 -33.01 27.60
CA GLY A 570 2.47 -33.63 28.50
C GLY A 570 1.74 -32.62 29.39
N PRO A 571 0.52 -32.92 29.87
CA PRO A 571 -0.17 -32.09 30.83
C PRO A 571 0.62 -31.95 32.13
N GLY A 572 1.03 -30.72 32.47
CA GLY A 572 1.64 -30.37 33.77
C GLY A 572 3.10 -29.90 33.75
N THR A 573 3.72 -29.69 32.58
CA THR A 573 5.12 -29.24 32.43
C THR A 573 5.28 -27.77 32.00
#